data_AF-A0A2D5AE96-F1
#
_entry.id   AF-A0A2D5AE96-F1
#
_cell.length_a   1.000
_cell.length_b   1.000
_cell.length_c   1.000
_cell.angle_alpha   90.00
_cell.angle_beta   90.00
_cell.angle_gamma   90.00
#
_symmetry.space_group_name_H-M   'P 1'
#
loop_
_entity.id
_entity.type
_entity.pdbx_description
1 polymer ?
#
loop_
_entity_poly.entity_id
_entity_poly.type
_entity_poly.pdbx_seq_one_letter_code
_entity_poly.pdbx_strand_id
1 'polypeptide(L)'
;MRTNICLAFMALFALVPFTGVNAQYSLTVESSPAVGAGGTVYRFYVNANDATDKISAVFGNDQAHLVINTPDGIFNSTFNASWSASGINAAFIPLVPDLVDDSYATINLDGPASTSGLAAAADPSIVEDATLSPTISGYFTAGGTGLDVNTLTGGSWYVLNTAGNALPDANNRWLIAQITTTGSISGQMNYQIFPLGVGANQVQMSVSFDGAGEFGGSNNVVSGCTDSSACNYDENADTDDGSCTYPASAIVDCDDNCVNDADGDGICDENEIPGCTVEAACNYNPAATDNDGSCAQEDVLGECGGSCTADADEDGVCDDVDTCIGTLDNCGVCNGDNSSCTDCAGIANGTAVLDDCGVCNQAYIYNF
;
A
#
# COMPACT_ATOMS: atom_id res chain seq x y z
N MET A 1 40.47 34.30 -51.75
CA MET A 1 40.76 34.36 -50.30
C MET A 1 39.45 34.58 -49.55
N ARG A 2 38.78 33.50 -49.18
CA ARG A 2 37.69 33.48 -48.20
C ARG A 2 37.95 32.24 -47.36
N THR A 3 38.46 32.45 -46.15
CA THR A 3 38.89 31.37 -45.27
C THR A 3 37.90 31.26 -44.12
N ASN A 4 37.12 30.19 -44.18
CA ASN A 4 36.45 29.44 -43.11
C ASN A 4 36.47 30.06 -41.68
N ILE A 5 35.32 30.59 -41.25
CA ILE A 5 34.96 30.80 -39.83
C ILE A 5 33.53 30.26 -39.63
N CYS A 6 33.31 28.97 -39.90
CA CYS A 6 31.98 28.36 -39.70
C CYS A 6 32.03 26.91 -39.19
N LEU A 7 33.08 26.53 -38.46
CA LEU A 7 33.27 25.15 -38.01
C LEU A 7 33.80 25.05 -36.56
N ALA A 8 33.19 25.80 -35.63
CA ALA A 8 33.55 25.74 -34.21
C ALA A 8 32.35 25.77 -33.24
N PHE A 9 31.14 25.44 -33.70
CA PHE A 9 29.91 25.46 -32.87
C PHE A 9 29.18 24.09 -32.86
N MET A 10 29.94 23.01 -33.05
CA MET A 10 29.40 21.63 -33.08
C MET A 10 30.33 20.68 -32.30
N ALA A 11 30.52 20.99 -31.02
CA ALA A 11 31.07 20.13 -29.97
C ALA A 11 30.62 20.81 -28.67
N LEU A 12 29.82 20.24 -27.77
CA LEU A 12 29.86 18.88 -27.28
C LEU A 12 28.57 18.63 -26.46
N PHE A 13 27.42 18.38 -27.10
CA PHE A 13 26.39 17.52 -26.49
C PHE A 13 26.79 16.09 -26.84
N ALA A 14 27.84 15.60 -26.18
CA ALA A 14 28.18 14.19 -26.27
C ALA A 14 27.09 13.42 -25.53
N LEU A 15 26.44 12.48 -26.23
CA LEU A 15 25.66 11.40 -25.64
C LEU A 15 26.56 10.64 -24.65
N VAL A 16 26.53 11.06 -23.38
CA VAL A 16 27.03 10.23 -22.29
C VAL A 16 25.88 9.28 -21.92
N PRO A 17 26.11 7.96 -21.91
CA PRO A 17 25.08 7.03 -21.48
C PRO A 17 24.66 7.36 -20.04
N PHE A 18 23.34 7.45 -19.85
CA PHE A 18 22.66 7.61 -18.56
C PHE A 18 23.14 6.48 -17.64
N THR A 19 24.07 6.78 -16.73
CA THR A 19 24.61 5.81 -15.77
C THR A 19 24.06 6.15 -14.40
N GLY A 20 22.99 5.45 -14.03
CA GLY A 20 22.51 5.35 -12.65
C GLY A 20 21.76 6.59 -12.15
N VAL A 21 20.49 6.38 -11.83
CA VAL A 21 19.67 7.27 -11.01
C VAL A 21 20.24 7.24 -9.58
N ASN A 22 21.32 7.96 -9.34
CA ASN A 22 21.70 8.40 -8.00
C ASN A 22 21.51 9.91 -8.03
N ALA A 23 20.36 10.38 -7.55
CA ALA A 23 20.01 11.79 -7.61
C ALA A 23 20.95 12.57 -6.69
N GLN A 24 22.03 13.11 -7.28
CA GLN A 24 23.08 13.79 -6.55
C GLN A 24 22.63 15.20 -6.11
N TYR A 25 21.71 15.85 -6.82
CA TYR A 25 21.25 17.22 -6.54
C TYR A 25 19.72 17.26 -6.48
N SER A 26 19.15 17.85 -5.42
CA SER A 26 17.70 18.01 -5.24
C SER A 26 17.17 19.33 -5.81
N LEU A 27 15.87 19.39 -6.02
CA LEU A 27 15.07 20.53 -6.45
C LEU A 27 14.11 20.90 -5.31
N THR A 28 14.24 22.08 -4.73
CA THR A 28 13.25 22.64 -3.81
C THR A 28 12.36 23.64 -4.55
N VAL A 29 11.05 23.43 -4.48
CA VAL A 29 10.04 24.38 -4.95
C VAL A 29 9.42 25.05 -3.73
N GLU A 30 9.76 26.31 -3.50
CA GLU A 30 9.19 27.11 -2.41
C GLU A 30 7.94 27.84 -2.91
N SER A 31 6.89 27.90 -2.10
CA SER A 31 5.68 28.67 -2.40
C SER A 31 5.51 29.85 -1.45
N SER A 32 5.00 30.96 -1.99
CA SER A 32 4.58 32.11 -1.21
C SER A 32 3.35 32.79 -1.84
N PRO A 33 2.51 33.48 -1.06
CA PRO A 33 1.40 34.24 -1.64
C PRO A 33 1.90 35.36 -2.55
N ALA A 34 1.26 35.55 -3.71
CA ALA A 34 1.54 36.68 -4.59
C ALA A 34 1.20 38.02 -3.91
N VAL A 35 2.01 39.06 -4.14
CA VAL A 35 1.87 40.38 -3.52
C VAL A 35 0.73 41.18 -4.15
N GLY A 36 0.58 41.14 -5.47
CA GLY A 36 -0.37 41.93 -6.25
C GLY A 36 -1.24 41.13 -7.22
N ALA A 37 -0.74 40.01 -7.77
CA ALA A 37 -1.44 39.24 -8.80
C ALA A 37 -2.59 38.36 -8.27
N GLY A 38 -2.57 38.02 -6.98
CA GLY A 38 -3.33 36.89 -6.45
C GLY A 38 -2.76 35.54 -6.90
N GLY A 39 -3.05 34.47 -6.15
CA GLY A 39 -2.45 33.15 -6.39
C GLY A 39 -1.15 32.94 -5.63
N THR A 40 -0.33 32.03 -6.16
CA THR A 40 0.88 31.52 -5.49
C THR A 40 2.10 31.72 -6.39
N VAL A 41 3.16 32.30 -5.82
CA VAL A 41 4.49 32.40 -6.41
C VAL A 41 5.27 31.14 -6.04
N TYR A 42 5.73 30.40 -7.03
CA TYR A 42 6.59 29.24 -6.89
C TYR A 42 8.01 29.60 -7.34
N ARG A 43 8.99 29.44 -6.44
CA ARG A 43 10.41 29.67 -6.71
C ARG A 43 11.15 28.34 -6.72
N PHE A 44 11.79 28.05 -7.85
CA PHE A 44 12.47 26.78 -8.11
C PHE A 44 13.95 26.93 -7.79
N TYR A 45 14.41 26.14 -6.83
CA TYR A 45 15.79 26.12 -6.35
C TYR A 45 16.42 24.76 -6.61
N VAL A 46 17.57 24.73 -7.25
CA VAL A 46 18.41 23.53 -7.29
C VAL A 46 19.39 23.60 -6.12
N ASN A 47 19.47 22.54 -5.31
CA ASN A 47 20.33 22.49 -4.13
C ASN A 47 21.72 21.97 -4.52
N ALA A 48 22.75 22.77 -4.25
CA ALA A 48 24.15 22.41 -4.44
C ALA A 48 24.65 21.51 -3.32
N ASN A 49 25.60 20.63 -3.62
CA ASN A 49 26.27 19.82 -2.59
C ASN A 49 27.54 20.51 -2.07
N ASP A 50 28.17 21.31 -2.92
CA ASP A 50 29.36 22.09 -2.59
C ASP A 50 29.23 23.53 -3.11
N ALA A 51 29.75 24.49 -2.36
CA ALA A 51 29.72 25.91 -2.73
C ALA A 51 30.53 26.23 -4.01
N THR A 52 31.36 25.29 -4.47
CA THR A 52 32.16 25.39 -5.70
C THR A 52 31.52 24.73 -6.91
N ASP A 53 30.40 24.00 -6.72
CA ASP A 53 29.61 23.47 -7.82
C ASP A 53 29.13 24.62 -8.71
N LYS A 54 28.90 24.33 -10.00
CA LYS A 54 28.38 25.32 -10.95
C LYS A 54 27.21 24.81 -11.75
N ILE A 55 26.08 25.49 -11.68
CA ILE A 55 24.97 25.24 -12.61
C ILE A 55 25.25 25.92 -13.95
N SER A 56 24.92 25.24 -15.04
CA SER A 56 25.18 25.69 -16.40
C SER A 56 23.90 26.08 -17.11
N ALA A 57 22.90 25.19 -17.02
CA ALA A 57 21.73 25.25 -17.87
C ALA A 57 20.55 24.52 -17.24
N VAL A 58 19.35 24.98 -17.59
CA VAL A 58 18.13 24.17 -17.56
C VAL A 58 17.79 23.84 -19.00
N PHE A 59 17.42 22.60 -19.29
CA PHE A 59 17.29 22.11 -20.66
C PHE A 59 16.14 21.12 -20.85
N GLY A 60 15.70 20.94 -22.09
CA GLY A 60 14.83 19.85 -22.51
C GLY A 60 15.07 19.46 -23.97
N ASN A 61 14.76 18.22 -24.32
CA ASN A 61 14.84 17.64 -25.67
C ASN A 61 13.92 16.40 -25.79
N ASP A 62 14.01 15.68 -26.91
CA ASP A 62 13.22 14.48 -27.21
C ASP A 62 13.53 13.25 -26.35
N GLN A 63 14.59 13.28 -25.53
CA GLN A 63 14.97 12.21 -24.61
C GLN A 63 14.72 12.58 -23.14
N ALA A 64 14.87 13.86 -22.79
CA ALA A 64 14.65 14.41 -21.47
C ALA A 64 13.80 15.67 -21.62
N HIS A 65 12.48 15.51 -21.52
CA HIS A 65 11.55 16.61 -21.71
C HIS A 65 11.63 17.60 -20.56
N LEU A 66 11.69 18.90 -20.85
CA LEU A 66 11.42 19.92 -19.85
C LEU A 66 9.93 20.22 -19.90
N VAL A 67 9.23 19.90 -18.81
CA VAL A 67 7.78 20.03 -18.72
C VAL A 67 7.42 20.98 -17.60
N ILE A 68 6.60 21.98 -17.88
CA ILE A 68 5.99 22.86 -16.89
C ILE A 68 4.52 22.97 -17.23
N ASN A 69 3.66 22.44 -16.36
CA ASN A 69 2.21 22.50 -16.51
C ASN A 69 1.65 23.54 -15.55
N THR A 70 0.96 24.54 -16.09
CA THR A 70 0.29 25.60 -15.35
C THR A 70 -1.10 25.81 -15.96
N PRO A 71 -2.07 24.91 -15.72
CA PRO A 71 -3.35 24.91 -16.45
C PRO A 71 -4.10 26.24 -16.43
N ASP A 72 -3.97 27.01 -15.35
CA ASP A 72 -4.59 28.33 -15.18
C ASP A 72 -3.76 29.50 -15.74
N GLY A 73 -2.64 29.20 -16.40
CA GLY A 73 -1.70 30.19 -16.94
C GLY A 73 -0.73 30.73 -15.89
N ILE A 74 0.27 31.47 -16.37
CA ILE A 74 1.22 32.18 -15.52
C ILE A 74 0.96 33.67 -15.53
N PHE A 75 1.34 34.35 -14.45
CA PHE A 75 1.26 35.79 -14.34
C PHE A 75 2.53 36.48 -14.86
N ASN A 76 2.32 37.47 -15.73
CA ASN A 76 3.32 38.42 -16.19
C ASN A 76 2.66 39.80 -16.37
N SER A 77 3.19 40.80 -15.68
CA SER A 77 2.80 42.20 -15.80
C SER A 77 3.19 42.74 -17.17
N THR A 78 2.53 43.83 -17.59
CA THR A 78 2.89 44.53 -18.84
C THR A 78 4.24 45.25 -18.77
N PHE A 79 4.86 45.32 -17.59
CA PHE A 79 6.13 46.02 -17.37
C PHE A 79 7.35 45.10 -17.49
N ASN A 80 7.17 43.77 -17.37
CA ASN A 80 8.18 42.80 -17.71
C ASN A 80 7.98 42.28 -19.15
N ALA A 81 8.73 42.85 -20.09
CA ALA A 81 8.75 42.38 -21.47
C ALA A 81 9.81 41.28 -21.74
N SER A 82 10.47 40.78 -20.70
CA SER A 82 11.52 39.77 -20.82
C SER A 82 11.01 38.40 -20.42
N TRP A 83 11.56 37.37 -21.04
CA TRP A 83 11.34 35.97 -20.63
C TRP A 83 12.15 35.59 -19.39
N SER A 84 13.13 36.43 -19.01
CA SER A 84 14.05 36.17 -17.91
C SER A 84 14.00 37.25 -16.82
N ALA A 85 14.66 36.97 -15.70
CA ALA A 85 14.80 37.92 -14.57
C ALA A 85 15.33 39.30 -14.98
N SER A 86 15.98 39.42 -16.14
CA SER A 86 16.43 40.70 -16.72
C SER A 86 15.32 41.75 -16.91
N GLY A 87 14.05 41.34 -16.96
CA GLY A 87 12.93 42.28 -17.01
C GLY A 87 12.46 42.80 -15.64
N ILE A 88 12.92 42.21 -14.53
CA ILE A 88 12.52 42.60 -13.17
C ILE A 88 13.39 43.76 -12.68
N ASN A 89 13.09 44.96 -13.15
CA ASN A 89 13.81 46.15 -12.70
C ASN A 89 13.30 46.60 -11.31
N ALA A 90 14.12 46.38 -10.29
CA ALA A 90 13.80 46.70 -8.90
C ALA A 90 13.43 48.18 -8.67
N ALA A 91 13.87 49.11 -9.53
CA ALA A 91 13.51 50.53 -9.42
C ALA A 91 12.02 50.79 -9.71
N PHE A 92 11.32 49.89 -10.41
CA PHE A 92 9.89 50.02 -10.69
C PHE A 92 9.00 49.39 -9.63
N ILE A 93 9.50 48.51 -8.77
CA ILE A 93 8.71 47.82 -7.73
C ILE A 93 7.90 48.78 -6.84
N PRO A 94 8.44 49.94 -6.37
CA PRO A 94 7.64 50.86 -5.57
C PRO A 94 6.45 51.50 -6.32
N LEU A 95 6.49 51.52 -7.66
CA LEU A 95 5.42 52.05 -8.51
C LEU A 95 4.49 50.95 -9.04
N VAL A 96 5.01 49.75 -9.23
CA VAL A 96 4.35 48.57 -9.81
C VAL A 96 4.66 47.37 -8.91
N PRO A 97 3.95 47.21 -7.77
CA PRO A 97 4.29 46.20 -6.77
C PRO A 97 4.11 44.75 -7.25
N ASP A 98 3.19 44.53 -8.19
CA ASP A 98 2.92 43.24 -8.82
C ASP A 98 4.05 42.75 -9.74
N LEU A 99 4.99 43.63 -10.13
CA LEU A 99 6.19 43.24 -10.90
C LEU A 99 7.03 42.17 -10.20
N VAL A 100 6.99 42.10 -8.86
CA VAL A 100 7.71 41.07 -8.10
C VAL A 100 7.12 39.68 -8.27
N ASP A 101 5.85 39.59 -8.68
CA ASP A 101 5.13 38.35 -8.89
C ASP A 101 5.31 37.82 -10.33
N ASP A 102 6.05 38.51 -11.20
CA ASP A 102 6.19 38.08 -12.58
C ASP A 102 6.91 36.74 -12.70
N SER A 103 6.46 35.95 -13.68
CA SER A 103 7.04 34.66 -13.99
C SER A 103 8.23 34.83 -14.92
N TYR A 104 9.36 34.18 -14.62
CA TYR A 104 10.57 34.28 -15.43
C TYR A 104 11.49 33.08 -15.23
N ALA A 105 12.31 32.80 -16.26
CA ALA A 105 13.46 31.91 -16.12
C ALA A 105 14.70 32.69 -15.66
N THR A 106 15.59 32.01 -14.94
CA THR A 106 16.82 32.62 -14.44
C THR A 106 17.91 31.59 -14.18
N ILE A 107 19.11 32.07 -13.88
CA ILE A 107 20.15 31.29 -13.20
C ILE A 107 20.72 32.19 -12.11
N ASN A 108 20.31 31.90 -10.88
CA ASN A 108 20.71 32.54 -9.62
C ASN A 108 20.63 34.08 -9.61
N LEU A 109 19.60 34.64 -10.28
CA LEU A 109 19.34 36.08 -10.31
C LEU A 109 17.85 36.38 -10.10
N ASP A 110 17.56 37.36 -9.26
CA ASP A 110 16.21 37.93 -9.01
C ASP A 110 15.88 39.16 -9.87
N GLY A 111 16.80 39.54 -10.74
CA GLY A 111 16.72 40.74 -11.57
C GLY A 111 17.81 40.77 -12.63
N PRO A 112 18.02 41.90 -13.32
CA PRO A 112 19.11 42.06 -14.27
C PRO A 112 20.48 41.79 -13.65
N ALA A 113 21.31 41.04 -14.36
CA ALA A 113 22.69 40.76 -13.96
C ALA A 113 23.48 42.05 -13.69
N SER A 114 23.25 43.09 -14.49
CA SER A 114 23.90 44.41 -14.36
C SER A 114 23.65 45.11 -13.03
N THR A 115 22.55 44.79 -12.34
CA THR A 115 22.16 45.37 -11.04
C THR A 115 22.27 44.40 -9.88
N SER A 116 22.70 43.16 -10.13
CA SER A 116 22.76 42.08 -9.12
C SER A 116 23.81 42.30 -8.02
N GLY A 117 24.83 43.12 -8.28
CA GLY A 117 25.99 43.26 -7.39
C GLY A 117 26.96 42.07 -7.42
N LEU A 118 26.66 41.02 -8.19
CA LEU A 118 27.52 39.85 -8.35
C LEU A 118 28.59 40.10 -9.42
N ALA A 119 29.85 39.82 -9.08
CA ALA A 119 30.97 39.97 -10.02
C ALA A 119 30.83 38.98 -11.19
N ALA A 120 30.98 39.48 -12.42
CA ALA A 120 30.86 38.69 -13.66
C ALA A 120 29.50 37.97 -13.83
N ALA A 121 28.43 38.45 -13.19
CA ALA A 121 27.10 37.93 -13.47
C ALA A 121 26.68 38.19 -14.93
N ALA A 122 25.91 37.26 -15.49
CA ALA A 122 25.36 37.34 -16.83
C ALA A 122 23.88 36.97 -16.83
N ASP A 123 23.08 37.74 -17.58
CA ASP A 123 21.69 37.37 -17.85
C ASP A 123 21.68 36.05 -18.64
N PRO A 124 20.74 35.13 -18.35
CA PRO A 124 20.70 33.84 -19.03
C PRO A 124 20.44 34.06 -20.52
N SER A 125 21.16 33.29 -21.34
CA SER A 125 20.95 33.21 -22.78
C SER A 125 20.03 32.03 -23.09
N ILE A 126 19.36 32.07 -24.24
CA ILE A 126 18.42 31.03 -24.65
C ILE A 126 18.81 30.47 -26.01
N VAL A 127 18.67 29.16 -26.15
CA VAL A 127 18.69 28.44 -27.43
C VAL A 127 17.45 27.57 -27.44
N GLU A 128 16.66 27.66 -28.51
CA GLU A 128 15.41 26.92 -28.66
C GLU A 128 15.17 26.56 -30.12
N ASP A 129 14.60 25.39 -30.33
CA ASP A 129 14.17 24.94 -31.65
C ASP A 129 13.08 25.87 -32.20
N ALA A 130 13.24 26.33 -33.44
CA ALA A 130 12.26 27.20 -34.10
C ALA A 130 10.90 26.51 -34.33
N THR A 131 10.83 25.18 -34.21
CA THR A 131 9.60 24.39 -34.32
C THR A 131 8.91 24.13 -32.99
N LEU A 132 9.55 24.49 -31.86
CA LEU A 132 8.99 24.33 -30.52
C LEU A 132 7.79 25.28 -30.32
N SER A 133 6.69 24.76 -29.77
CA SER A 133 5.46 25.53 -29.53
C SER A 133 4.77 25.10 -28.22
N PRO A 134 4.62 25.99 -27.23
CA PRO A 134 5.22 27.33 -27.18
C PRO A 134 6.75 27.25 -27.03
N THR A 135 7.46 28.26 -27.53
CA THR A 135 8.88 28.44 -27.22
C THR A 135 9.07 28.71 -25.72
N ILE A 136 10.26 28.50 -25.17
CA ILE A 136 10.54 28.80 -23.76
C ILE A 136 10.34 30.29 -23.52
N SER A 137 10.86 31.12 -24.43
CA SER A 137 10.63 32.56 -24.40
C SER A 137 9.15 32.93 -24.48
N GLY A 138 8.38 32.23 -25.31
CA GLY A 138 6.94 32.43 -25.48
C GLY A 138 6.14 32.07 -24.24
N TYR A 139 6.50 30.99 -23.54
CA TYR A 139 5.85 30.60 -22.29
C TYR A 139 5.93 31.73 -21.25
N PHE A 140 7.13 32.28 -21.00
CA PHE A 140 7.38 33.34 -20.01
C PHE A 140 6.94 34.75 -20.43
N THR A 141 6.61 34.98 -21.70
CA THR A 141 6.19 36.32 -22.19
C THR A 141 4.71 36.40 -22.53
N ALA A 142 4.06 35.28 -22.83
CA ALA A 142 2.66 35.24 -23.28
C ALA A 142 1.68 34.73 -22.22
N GLY A 143 2.13 34.43 -20.99
CA GLY A 143 1.26 33.86 -19.95
C GLY A 143 0.93 32.39 -20.22
N GLY A 144 1.93 31.58 -20.57
CA GLY A 144 1.73 30.20 -21.02
C GLY A 144 1.01 29.29 -20.00
N THR A 145 0.20 28.35 -20.51
CA THR A 145 -0.50 27.34 -19.70
C THR A 145 0.25 26.01 -19.60
N GLY A 146 1.28 25.83 -20.43
CA GLY A 146 2.12 24.65 -20.46
C GLY A 146 3.34 24.87 -21.34
N LEU A 147 4.48 24.31 -20.93
CA LEU A 147 5.72 24.24 -21.69
C LEU A 147 6.14 22.77 -21.75
N ASP A 148 6.37 22.24 -22.95
CA ASP A 148 6.92 20.90 -23.16
C ASP A 148 8.02 20.98 -24.22
N VAL A 149 9.28 20.97 -23.77
CA VAL A 149 10.44 21.01 -24.65
C VAL A 149 10.83 19.59 -25.04
N ASN A 150 10.31 19.15 -26.18
CA ASN A 150 10.34 17.75 -26.63
C ASN A 150 10.91 17.53 -28.03
N THR A 151 11.44 18.58 -28.67
CA THR A 151 12.00 18.44 -30.02
C THR A 151 13.41 17.85 -29.97
N LEU A 152 13.86 17.29 -31.10
CA LEU A 152 15.22 16.74 -31.22
C LEU A 152 16.32 17.78 -30.95
N THR A 153 16.12 19.03 -31.39
CA THR A 153 17.07 20.11 -31.07
C THR A 153 16.90 20.58 -29.62
N GLY A 154 15.66 20.52 -29.12
CA GLY A 154 15.30 20.88 -27.77
C GLY A 154 15.34 22.38 -27.52
N GLY A 155 15.56 22.73 -26.26
CA GLY A 155 15.66 24.11 -25.81
C GLY A 155 16.32 24.20 -24.44
N SER A 156 16.97 25.33 -24.17
CA SER A 156 17.68 25.56 -22.93
C SER A 156 17.86 27.05 -22.67
N TRP A 157 17.74 27.45 -21.41
CA TRP A 157 18.35 28.68 -20.92
C TRP A 157 19.60 28.35 -20.11
N TYR A 158 20.66 29.13 -20.33
CA TYR A 158 21.98 28.82 -19.81
C TYR A 158 22.82 30.06 -19.53
N VAL A 159 23.84 29.87 -18.70
CA VAL A 159 24.95 30.81 -18.52
C VAL A 159 26.26 30.06 -18.74
N LEU A 160 27.32 30.79 -19.08
CA LEU A 160 28.64 30.17 -19.17
C LEU A 160 29.14 29.82 -17.77
N ASN A 161 29.97 28.78 -17.66
CA ASN A 161 30.63 28.40 -16.41
C ASN A 161 31.57 29.49 -15.83
N THR A 162 31.86 30.54 -16.61
CA THR A 162 32.60 31.74 -16.19
C THR A 162 31.72 32.81 -15.56
N ALA A 163 30.39 32.70 -15.65
CA ALA A 163 29.47 33.64 -15.06
C ALA A 163 29.49 33.53 -13.53
N GLY A 164 29.45 34.66 -12.83
CA GLY A 164 29.46 34.69 -11.37
C GLY A 164 28.23 34.03 -10.75
N ASN A 165 27.07 34.21 -11.38
CA ASN A 165 25.79 33.61 -11.00
C ASN A 165 25.68 32.11 -11.35
N ALA A 166 26.71 31.48 -11.92
CA ALA A 166 26.79 30.03 -12.03
C ALA A 166 27.13 29.37 -10.68
N LEU A 167 27.70 30.10 -9.72
CA LEU A 167 27.94 29.63 -8.35
C LEU A 167 26.66 29.74 -7.52
N PRO A 168 26.46 28.86 -6.52
CA PRO A 168 25.27 28.88 -5.70
C PRO A 168 25.24 30.10 -4.78
N ASP A 169 24.05 30.43 -4.28
CA ASP A 169 23.85 31.49 -3.31
C ASP A 169 24.42 31.13 -1.92
N ALA A 170 24.24 32.03 -0.95
CA ALA A 170 24.71 31.81 0.42
C ALA A 170 24.04 30.62 1.15
N ASN A 171 22.92 30.10 0.61
CA ASN A 171 22.21 28.93 1.12
C ASN A 171 22.61 27.65 0.38
N ASN A 172 23.64 27.69 -0.47
CA ASN A 172 24.02 26.61 -1.37
C ASN A 172 22.90 26.22 -2.36
N ARG A 173 22.17 27.18 -2.93
CA ARG A 173 21.11 26.92 -3.91
C ARG A 173 21.23 27.82 -5.14
N TRP A 174 20.64 27.40 -6.24
CA TRP A 174 20.45 28.24 -7.43
C TRP A 174 18.96 28.42 -7.71
N LEU A 175 18.50 29.68 -7.72
CA LEU A 175 17.20 29.99 -8.30
C LEU A 175 17.25 29.73 -9.81
N ILE A 176 16.35 28.92 -10.36
CA ILE A 176 16.31 28.61 -11.80
C ILE A 176 15.06 29.14 -12.50
N ALA A 177 13.98 29.39 -11.76
CA ALA A 177 12.76 30.00 -12.26
C ALA A 177 11.92 30.54 -11.11
N GLN A 178 11.12 31.56 -11.41
CA GLN A 178 9.98 31.98 -10.61
C GLN A 178 8.73 31.86 -11.48
N ILE A 179 7.68 31.24 -10.97
CA ILE A 179 6.42 31.06 -11.69
C ILE A 179 5.27 31.38 -10.76
N THR A 180 4.41 32.30 -11.19
CA THR A 180 3.23 32.69 -10.42
C THR A 180 1.99 32.22 -11.16
N THR A 181 1.13 31.49 -10.46
CA THR A 181 -0.14 31.02 -11.01
C THR A 181 -1.22 31.00 -9.93
N THR A 182 -2.48 31.13 -10.33
CA THR A 182 -3.63 30.95 -9.44
C THR A 182 -4.00 29.48 -9.26
N GLY A 183 -3.43 28.59 -10.08
CA GLY A 183 -3.73 27.17 -10.13
C GLY A 183 -2.69 26.26 -9.50
N SER A 184 -2.77 24.98 -9.87
CA SER A 184 -1.72 24.00 -9.62
C SER A 184 -0.56 24.17 -10.60
N ILE A 185 0.60 23.67 -10.19
CA ILE A 185 1.80 23.61 -11.01
C ILE A 185 2.43 22.24 -10.85
N SER A 186 2.83 21.61 -11.96
CA SER A 186 3.51 20.31 -11.94
C SER A 186 4.38 20.16 -13.18
N GLY A 187 5.28 19.18 -13.21
CA GLY A 187 6.09 18.93 -14.39
C GLY A 187 7.41 18.23 -14.10
N GLN A 188 8.39 18.48 -14.96
CA GLN A 188 9.73 17.93 -14.89
C GLN A 188 10.75 19.00 -15.24
N MET A 189 11.70 19.26 -14.33
CA MET A 189 12.83 20.16 -14.55
C MET A 189 14.08 19.34 -14.85
N ASN A 190 14.82 19.72 -15.90
CA ASN A 190 16.13 19.13 -16.16
C ASN A 190 17.23 20.18 -16.10
N TYR A 191 18.30 19.90 -15.38
CA TYR A 191 19.39 20.84 -15.15
C TYR A 191 20.77 20.18 -15.29
N GLN A 192 21.74 20.98 -15.72
CA GLN A 192 23.13 20.58 -15.90
C GLN A 192 24.02 21.29 -14.86
N ILE A 193 24.82 20.49 -14.16
CA ILE A 193 25.75 20.96 -13.12
C ILE A 193 27.15 20.44 -13.43
N PHE A 194 28.16 21.27 -13.16
CA PHE A 194 29.57 20.92 -13.14
C PHE A 194 30.03 20.81 -11.68
N PRO A 195 30.18 19.58 -11.13
CA PRO A 195 30.64 19.39 -9.76
C PRO A 195 32.02 20.02 -9.55
N LEU A 196 32.18 20.73 -8.45
CA LEU A 196 33.39 21.48 -8.08
C LEU A 196 33.85 22.49 -9.16
N GLY A 197 32.95 22.89 -10.06
CA GLY A 197 33.21 23.81 -11.16
C GLY A 197 34.13 23.25 -12.26
N VAL A 198 34.38 21.93 -12.27
CA VAL A 198 35.26 21.28 -13.24
C VAL A 198 34.48 21.00 -14.52
N GLY A 199 34.75 21.74 -15.59
CA GLY A 199 34.01 21.62 -16.87
C GLY A 199 34.07 20.23 -17.54
N ALA A 200 35.01 19.38 -17.16
CA ALA A 200 35.08 17.99 -17.63
C ALA A 200 34.10 17.05 -16.91
N ASN A 201 33.70 17.40 -15.69
CA ASN A 201 32.75 16.64 -14.89
C ASN A 201 31.39 17.31 -15.07
N GLN A 202 30.50 16.72 -15.87
CA GLN A 202 29.14 17.21 -16.02
C GLN A 202 28.14 16.17 -15.50
N VAL A 203 27.13 16.65 -14.81
CA VAL A 203 25.98 15.87 -14.35
C VAL A 203 24.74 16.52 -14.95
N GLN A 204 23.85 15.69 -15.49
CA GLN A 204 22.54 16.10 -15.97
C GLN A 204 21.49 15.35 -15.15
N MET A 205 20.52 16.09 -14.64
CA MET A 205 19.46 15.58 -13.79
C MET A 205 18.11 15.88 -14.41
N SER A 206 17.15 14.99 -14.19
CA SER A 206 15.72 15.16 -14.52
C SER A 206 14.92 14.89 -13.26
N VAL A 207 14.18 15.88 -12.78
CA VAL A 207 13.40 15.80 -11.54
C VAL A 207 11.96 16.20 -11.81
N SER A 208 11.04 15.27 -11.54
CA SER A 208 9.61 15.53 -11.57
C SER A 208 9.17 16.21 -10.28
N PHE A 209 8.19 17.11 -10.37
CA PHE A 209 7.63 17.85 -9.23
C PHE A 209 6.12 18.02 -9.38
N ASP A 210 5.42 18.14 -8.25
CA ASP A 210 4.00 18.48 -8.19
C ASP A 210 3.77 19.43 -7.00
N GLY A 211 3.48 20.69 -7.30
CA GLY A 211 3.37 21.76 -6.32
C GLY A 211 4.69 22.15 -5.66
N ALA A 212 4.58 22.62 -4.41
CA ALA A 212 5.72 22.99 -3.57
C ALA A 212 6.24 21.78 -2.77
N GLY A 213 7.55 21.70 -2.57
CA GLY A 213 8.19 20.57 -1.89
C GLY A 213 9.67 20.46 -2.22
N GLU A 214 10.33 19.43 -1.70
CA GLU A 214 11.68 19.04 -2.12
C GLU A 214 11.58 17.74 -2.93
N PHE A 215 12.20 17.74 -4.10
CA PHE A 215 12.08 16.69 -5.12
C PHE A 215 13.46 16.32 -5.63
N GLY A 216 13.69 15.03 -5.93
CA GLY A 216 15.04 14.58 -6.28
C GLY A 216 16.03 14.75 -5.13
N GLY A 217 17.23 14.21 -5.28
CA GLY A 217 18.19 14.05 -4.18
C GLY A 217 18.19 12.64 -3.61
N SER A 218 19.23 12.30 -2.85
CA SER A 218 19.38 11.00 -2.19
C SER A 218 18.48 10.83 -0.95
N ASN A 219 17.58 11.79 -0.71
CA ASN A 219 16.68 11.87 0.44
C ASN A 219 15.21 11.93 -0.01
N ASN A 220 14.84 11.25 -1.09
CA ASN A 220 13.43 10.94 -1.30
C ASN A 220 13.07 9.75 -0.41
N VAL A 221 13.11 9.98 0.89
CA VAL A 221 12.76 8.97 1.89
C VAL A 221 11.25 8.77 1.79
N VAL A 222 10.85 7.78 1.01
CA VAL A 222 9.45 7.35 0.97
C VAL A 222 9.22 6.59 2.28
N SER A 223 8.59 7.28 3.23
CA SER A 223 8.28 6.74 4.55
C SER A 223 7.02 5.89 4.46
N GLY A 224 7.09 4.65 4.93
CA GLY A 224 5.97 3.70 4.96
C GLY A 224 6.41 2.35 5.51
N CYS A 225 5.52 1.36 5.56
CA CYS A 225 5.91 0.04 6.06
C CYS A 225 6.79 -0.69 5.04
N THR A 226 8.03 -1.03 5.45
CA THR A 226 9.01 -1.71 4.58
C THR A 226 9.04 -3.23 4.76
N ASP A 227 8.27 -3.77 5.70
CA ASP A 227 8.17 -5.20 5.95
C ASP A 227 7.16 -5.85 4.99
N SER A 228 7.66 -6.67 4.06
CA SER A 228 6.83 -7.38 3.08
C SER A 228 5.83 -8.38 3.68
N SER A 229 5.93 -8.68 4.98
CA SER A 229 4.98 -9.53 5.71
C SER A 229 3.87 -8.75 6.41
N ALA A 230 3.92 -7.43 6.40
CA ALA A 230 2.89 -6.56 6.98
C ALA A 230 1.72 -6.33 6.03
N CYS A 231 0.54 -6.05 6.59
CA CYS A 231 -0.71 -5.83 5.87
C CYS A 231 -0.74 -4.52 5.07
N ASN A 232 0.05 -3.54 5.48
CA ASN A 232 0.19 -2.24 4.84
C ASN A 232 1.59 -2.03 4.23
N TYR A 233 2.24 -3.10 3.79
CA TYR A 233 3.51 -3.02 3.07
C TYR A 233 3.41 -2.08 1.87
N ASP A 234 4.35 -1.15 1.76
CA ASP A 234 4.49 -0.24 0.62
C ASP A 234 5.79 -0.54 -0.13
N GLU A 235 5.67 -1.00 -1.38
CA GLU A 235 6.81 -1.33 -2.23
C GLU A 235 7.67 -0.12 -2.62
N ASN A 236 7.13 1.10 -2.48
CA ASN A 236 7.84 2.33 -2.76
C ASN A 236 8.55 2.88 -1.53
N ALA A 237 8.24 2.38 -0.33
CA ALA A 237 8.85 2.83 0.90
C ALA A 237 10.31 2.36 1.01
N ASP A 238 11.23 3.29 1.30
CA ASP A 238 12.65 3.01 1.50
C ASP A 238 13.09 3.17 2.96
N THR A 239 12.18 3.64 3.82
CA THR A 239 12.40 3.85 5.25
C THR A 239 11.15 3.48 6.03
N ASP A 240 11.32 2.60 7.03
CA ASP A 240 10.25 2.22 7.96
C ASP A 240 9.89 3.41 8.85
N ASP A 241 8.62 3.81 8.80
CA ASP A 241 8.06 4.86 9.64
C ASP A 241 7.39 4.33 10.93
N GLY A 242 7.46 3.01 11.15
CA GLY A 242 6.83 2.32 12.27
C GLY A 242 5.32 2.16 12.12
N SER A 243 4.76 2.38 10.92
CA SER A 243 3.33 2.21 10.64
C SER A 243 2.93 0.76 10.34
N CYS A 244 3.87 -0.20 10.30
CA CYS A 244 3.58 -1.60 9.98
C CYS A 244 2.49 -2.20 10.87
N THR A 245 1.47 -2.77 10.21
CA THR A 245 0.35 -3.49 10.81
C THR A 245 0.43 -4.95 10.38
N TYR A 246 0.06 -5.84 11.30
CA TYR A 246 0.15 -7.29 11.09
C TYR A 246 -1.20 -7.93 11.44
N PRO A 247 -1.49 -9.14 10.93
CA PRO A 247 -2.69 -9.86 11.31
C PRO A 247 -2.79 -10.04 12.83
N ALA A 248 -4.01 -10.09 13.36
CA ALA A 248 -4.25 -10.19 14.80
C ALA A 248 -3.63 -11.45 15.43
N SER A 249 -3.45 -12.51 14.64
CA SER A 249 -2.79 -13.75 15.04
C SER A 249 -2.28 -14.51 13.81
N ALA A 250 -1.51 -15.58 14.02
CA ALA A 250 -0.96 -16.39 12.92
C ALA A 250 -2.02 -17.24 12.16
N ILE A 251 -3.26 -17.28 12.66
CA ILE A 251 -4.35 -18.09 12.09
C ILE A 251 -5.35 -17.24 11.28
N VAL A 252 -5.17 -15.91 11.26
CA VAL A 252 -5.98 -14.99 10.46
C VAL A 252 -5.09 -14.19 9.50
N ASP A 253 -5.66 -13.74 8.38
CA ASP A 253 -5.02 -12.86 7.41
C ASP A 253 -5.25 -11.37 7.72
N CYS A 254 -4.85 -10.50 6.80
CA CYS A 254 -4.92 -9.05 6.95
C CYS A 254 -6.34 -8.47 6.88
N ASP A 255 -7.30 -9.25 6.38
CA ASP A 255 -8.71 -8.89 6.28
C ASP A 255 -9.53 -9.59 7.39
N ASP A 256 -8.86 -10.11 8.43
CA ASP A 256 -9.42 -10.89 9.54
C ASP A 256 -10.10 -12.21 9.10
N ASN A 257 -9.76 -12.77 7.94
CA ASN A 257 -10.25 -14.08 7.51
C ASN A 257 -9.34 -15.20 8.00
N CYS A 258 -9.90 -16.38 8.23
CA CYS A 258 -9.12 -17.55 8.62
C CYS A 258 -8.18 -18.01 7.49
N VAL A 259 -6.93 -18.30 7.85
CA VAL A 259 -5.94 -18.87 6.92
C VAL A 259 -6.31 -20.31 6.57
N ASN A 260 -6.82 -21.05 7.55
CA ASN A 260 -7.38 -22.39 7.41
C ASN A 260 -8.79 -22.39 7.99
N ASP A 261 -9.76 -22.68 7.13
CA ASP A 261 -11.19 -22.83 7.45
C ASP A 261 -11.73 -23.87 6.46
N ALA A 262 -11.73 -25.14 6.90
CA ALA A 262 -12.01 -26.28 6.03
C ALA A 262 -13.49 -26.39 5.66
N ASP A 263 -14.40 -25.96 6.53
CA ASP A 263 -15.85 -26.11 6.36
C ASP A 263 -16.58 -24.79 6.05
N GLY A 264 -15.90 -23.65 6.20
CA GLY A 264 -16.36 -22.32 5.81
C GLY A 264 -17.34 -21.68 6.79
N ASP A 265 -17.34 -22.09 8.06
CA ASP A 265 -18.26 -21.57 9.08
C ASP A 265 -17.78 -20.24 9.72
N GLY A 266 -16.54 -19.84 9.44
CA GLY A 266 -15.90 -18.62 9.92
C GLY A 266 -15.13 -18.79 11.25
N ILE A 267 -14.98 -20.01 11.74
CA ILE A 267 -14.11 -20.37 12.87
C ILE A 267 -12.89 -21.09 12.30
N CYS A 268 -11.69 -20.56 12.54
CA CYS A 268 -10.49 -21.15 11.96
C CYS A 268 -10.24 -22.54 12.55
N ASP A 269 -9.76 -23.48 11.73
CA ASP A 269 -9.53 -24.90 12.10
C ASP A 269 -8.78 -25.05 13.44
N GLU A 270 -7.80 -24.18 13.71
CA GLU A 270 -7.00 -24.24 14.95
C GLU A 270 -7.79 -23.86 16.22
N ASN A 271 -8.91 -23.18 16.07
CA ASN A 271 -9.82 -22.77 17.15
C ASN A 271 -11.07 -23.65 17.23
N GLU A 272 -11.20 -24.66 16.36
CA GLU A 272 -12.36 -25.52 16.36
C GLU A 272 -12.42 -26.44 17.59
N ILE A 273 -13.64 -26.68 18.06
CA ILE A 273 -13.93 -27.62 19.14
C ILE A 273 -14.65 -28.82 18.51
N PRO A 274 -14.02 -30.00 18.45
CA PRO A 274 -14.66 -31.18 17.89
C PRO A 274 -15.79 -31.68 18.79
N GLY A 275 -16.90 -32.10 18.17
CA GLY A 275 -18.00 -32.79 18.84
C GLY A 275 -19.27 -32.78 18.00
N CYS A 276 -20.39 -33.25 18.55
CA CYS A 276 -21.63 -33.24 17.80
C CYS A 276 -22.24 -31.83 17.69
N THR A 277 -22.30 -31.28 16.49
CA THR A 277 -22.91 -29.97 16.17
C THR A 277 -24.41 -30.06 15.82
N VAL A 278 -24.98 -31.27 15.75
CA VAL A 278 -26.39 -31.48 15.39
C VAL A 278 -27.28 -31.35 16.63
N GLU A 279 -28.06 -30.27 16.73
CA GLU A 279 -28.96 -30.00 17.88
C GLU A 279 -29.93 -31.14 18.22
N ALA A 280 -30.31 -31.96 17.23
CA ALA A 280 -31.22 -33.08 17.40
C ALA A 280 -30.55 -34.36 17.95
N ALA A 281 -29.23 -34.40 18.08
CA ALA A 281 -28.51 -35.54 18.63
C ALA A 281 -28.56 -35.54 20.17
N CYS A 282 -28.65 -36.72 20.77
CA CYS A 282 -28.71 -36.87 22.24
C CYS A 282 -27.40 -36.46 22.94
N ASN A 283 -26.29 -36.41 22.22
CA ASN A 283 -24.99 -35.93 22.68
C ASN A 283 -24.57 -34.61 22.03
N TYR A 284 -25.52 -33.79 21.57
CA TYR A 284 -25.25 -32.44 21.06
C TYR A 284 -24.40 -31.63 22.06
N ASN A 285 -23.34 -31.00 21.55
CA ASN A 285 -22.49 -30.12 22.32
C ASN A 285 -22.59 -28.68 21.76
N PRO A 286 -23.20 -27.72 22.48
CA PRO A 286 -23.31 -26.34 22.01
C PRO A 286 -21.96 -25.59 21.95
N ALA A 287 -20.91 -26.16 22.51
CA ALA A 287 -19.55 -25.63 22.36
C ALA A 287 -18.80 -26.25 21.18
N ALA A 288 -19.33 -27.30 20.53
CA ALA A 288 -18.69 -27.86 19.35
C ALA A 288 -18.88 -26.93 18.15
N THR A 289 -17.81 -26.74 17.41
CA THR A 289 -17.78 -25.95 16.17
C THR A 289 -17.44 -26.83 14.98
N ASP A 290 -16.74 -27.96 15.19
CA ASP A 290 -16.46 -28.96 14.15
C ASP A 290 -17.20 -30.27 14.46
N ASN A 291 -17.88 -30.83 13.45
CA ASN A 291 -18.58 -32.10 13.57
C ASN A 291 -17.63 -33.30 13.38
N ASP A 292 -17.19 -33.89 14.50
CA ASP A 292 -16.30 -35.04 14.51
C ASP A 292 -16.97 -36.38 14.13
N GLY A 293 -18.27 -36.35 13.79
CA GLY A 293 -19.05 -37.53 13.47
C GLY A 293 -19.50 -38.35 14.69
N SER A 294 -19.31 -37.84 15.91
CA SER A 294 -19.75 -38.50 17.15
C SER A 294 -21.25 -38.42 17.41
N CYS A 295 -22.01 -37.67 16.60
CA CYS A 295 -23.45 -37.49 16.79
C CYS A 295 -24.20 -38.82 16.92
N ALA A 296 -24.87 -38.99 18.06
CA ALA A 296 -25.62 -40.18 18.41
C ALA A 296 -27.12 -39.88 18.46
N GLN A 297 -27.91 -40.90 18.18
CA GLN A 297 -29.36 -40.90 18.37
C GLN A 297 -29.69 -41.71 19.62
N GLU A 298 -30.81 -41.39 20.26
CA GLU A 298 -31.38 -42.25 21.29
C GLU A 298 -31.85 -43.56 20.64
N ASP A 299 -31.63 -44.68 21.33
CA ASP A 299 -32.25 -45.95 20.96
C ASP A 299 -33.69 -46.04 21.49
N VAL A 300 -34.32 -47.19 21.31
CA VAL A 300 -35.72 -47.41 21.74
C VAL A 300 -35.91 -47.35 23.27
N LEU A 301 -34.84 -47.45 24.05
CA LEU A 301 -34.83 -47.32 25.51
C LEU A 301 -34.53 -45.90 25.99
N GLY A 302 -34.23 -44.98 25.06
CA GLY A 302 -33.78 -43.63 25.39
C GLY A 302 -32.29 -43.54 25.72
N GLU A 303 -31.52 -44.59 25.44
CA GLU A 303 -30.08 -44.59 25.70
C GLU A 303 -29.32 -44.00 24.50
N CYS A 304 -28.48 -43.00 24.78
CA CYS A 304 -27.77 -42.26 23.73
C CYS A 304 -26.67 -43.10 23.08
N GLY A 305 -26.78 -43.38 21.78
CA GLY A 305 -25.84 -44.22 21.04
C GLY A 305 -25.98 -45.72 21.33
N GLY A 306 -27.12 -46.13 21.91
CA GLY A 306 -27.43 -47.53 22.17
C GLY A 306 -27.62 -48.34 20.89
N SER A 307 -27.33 -49.65 20.95
CA SER A 307 -27.47 -50.58 19.83
C SER A 307 -28.85 -51.25 19.76
N CYS A 308 -29.77 -50.87 20.65
CA CYS A 308 -31.05 -51.51 20.83
C CYS A 308 -31.98 -51.23 19.65
N THR A 309 -32.26 -52.25 18.83
CA THR A 309 -33.17 -52.09 17.68
C THR A 309 -34.64 -52.29 18.06
N ALA A 310 -34.91 -53.00 19.16
CA ALA A 310 -36.22 -53.22 19.75
C ALA A 310 -36.09 -53.66 21.22
N ASP A 311 -37.07 -53.30 22.05
CA ASP A 311 -37.40 -53.87 23.35
C ASP A 311 -38.93 -54.06 23.34
N ALA A 312 -39.35 -55.29 23.04
CA ALA A 312 -40.75 -55.57 22.74
C ALA A 312 -41.63 -55.75 23.98
N ASP A 313 -41.05 -56.09 25.14
CA ASP A 313 -41.76 -56.35 26.39
C ASP A 313 -41.50 -55.28 27.48
N GLU A 314 -40.67 -54.29 27.18
CA GLU A 314 -40.38 -53.10 27.99
C GLU A 314 -39.75 -53.44 29.35
N ASP A 315 -38.95 -54.52 29.41
CA ASP A 315 -38.29 -54.96 30.64
C ASP A 315 -36.90 -54.31 30.87
N GLY A 316 -36.41 -53.56 29.87
CA GLY A 316 -35.12 -52.87 29.89
C GLY A 316 -33.95 -53.71 29.37
N VAL A 317 -34.21 -54.88 28.77
CA VAL A 317 -33.23 -55.70 28.06
C VAL A 317 -33.60 -55.74 26.57
N CYS A 318 -32.64 -55.41 25.69
CA CYS A 318 -32.88 -55.39 24.24
C CYS A 318 -33.18 -56.79 23.67
N ASP A 319 -34.14 -56.89 22.75
CA ASP A 319 -34.61 -58.15 22.13
C ASP A 319 -33.48 -59.05 21.58
N ASP A 320 -32.38 -58.46 21.11
CA ASP A 320 -31.26 -59.19 20.50
C ASP A 320 -30.32 -59.85 21.53
N VAL A 321 -30.36 -59.41 22.78
CA VAL A 321 -29.63 -59.98 23.92
C VAL A 321 -30.55 -60.49 25.03
N ASP A 322 -31.84 -60.22 24.93
CA ASP A 322 -32.86 -60.70 25.82
C ASP A 322 -33.13 -62.19 25.56
N THR A 323 -32.88 -62.99 26.59
CA THR A 323 -33.14 -64.42 26.56
C THR A 323 -34.63 -64.75 26.67
N CYS A 324 -35.46 -63.78 27.06
CA CYS A 324 -36.88 -63.95 27.26
C CYS A 324 -37.72 -62.73 26.89
N ILE A 325 -38.03 -62.59 25.60
CA ILE A 325 -39.00 -61.59 25.14
C ILE A 325 -40.41 -61.95 25.67
N GLY A 326 -40.85 -61.31 26.76
CA GLY A 326 -42.15 -61.43 27.40
C GLY A 326 -42.10 -61.41 28.94
N THR A 327 -42.63 -62.45 29.59
CA THR A 327 -42.54 -62.54 31.06
C THR A 327 -42.06 -63.90 31.50
N LEU A 328 -41.19 -63.91 32.49
CA LEU A 328 -40.75 -65.13 33.14
C LEU A 328 -41.86 -65.65 34.07
N ASP A 329 -42.17 -66.94 33.99
CA ASP A 329 -43.05 -67.58 34.96
C ASP A 329 -42.32 -67.81 36.31
N ASN A 330 -43.02 -68.29 37.33
CA ASN A 330 -42.42 -68.56 38.65
C ASN A 330 -41.37 -69.68 38.60
N CYS A 331 -41.32 -70.45 37.51
CA CYS A 331 -40.36 -71.52 37.29
C CYS A 331 -39.08 -71.04 36.60
N GLY A 332 -39.02 -69.77 36.20
CA GLY A 332 -37.91 -69.26 35.43
C GLY A 332 -38.00 -69.61 33.94
N VAL A 333 -39.18 -70.02 33.44
CA VAL A 333 -39.39 -70.36 32.03
C VAL A 333 -40.01 -69.17 31.30
N CYS A 334 -39.39 -68.80 30.18
CA CYS A 334 -39.87 -67.70 29.38
C CYS A 334 -41.25 -67.97 28.79
N ASN A 335 -42.20 -67.04 28.99
CA ASN A 335 -43.60 -67.17 28.58
C ASN A 335 -44.23 -68.51 29.02
N GLY A 336 -43.78 -69.04 30.16
CA GLY A 336 -44.25 -70.30 30.74
C GLY A 336 -45.60 -70.16 31.45
N ASP A 337 -46.23 -71.30 31.73
CA ASP A 337 -47.53 -71.39 32.42
C ASP A 337 -47.40 -71.93 33.87
N ASN A 338 -46.18 -71.90 34.44
CA ASN A 338 -45.79 -72.50 35.72
C ASN A 338 -45.80 -74.03 35.78
N SER A 339 -46.20 -74.74 34.72
CA SER A 339 -46.38 -76.22 34.79
C SER A 339 -45.06 -76.97 35.03
N SER A 340 -43.92 -76.40 34.63
CA SER A 340 -42.61 -77.06 34.66
C SER A 340 -42.03 -77.27 36.06
N CYS A 341 -42.41 -76.44 37.04
CA CYS A 341 -41.98 -76.53 38.44
C CYS A 341 -43.16 -76.63 39.41
N THR A 342 -44.35 -76.91 38.89
CA THR A 342 -45.54 -77.10 39.72
C THR A 342 -45.45 -78.42 40.48
N ASP A 343 -45.67 -78.35 41.79
CA ASP A 343 -45.78 -79.52 42.64
C ASP A 343 -47.10 -80.28 42.42
N CYS A 344 -47.30 -81.42 43.07
CA CYS A 344 -48.53 -82.17 42.87
C CYS A 344 -49.81 -81.45 43.35
N ALA A 345 -49.67 -80.33 44.09
CA ALA A 345 -50.77 -79.53 44.61
C ALA A 345 -51.10 -78.31 43.72
N GLY A 346 -50.42 -78.17 42.58
CA GLY A 346 -50.67 -77.07 41.65
C GLY A 346 -49.91 -75.78 41.99
N ILE A 347 -48.94 -75.83 42.92
CA ILE A 347 -48.19 -74.65 43.36
C ILE A 347 -46.78 -74.68 42.75
N ALA A 348 -46.43 -73.62 42.02
CA ALA A 348 -45.09 -73.43 41.46
C ALA A 348 -44.03 -73.38 42.57
N ASN A 349 -42.95 -74.16 42.43
CA ASN A 349 -41.90 -74.36 43.43
C ASN A 349 -42.42 -74.85 44.81
N GLY A 350 -43.58 -75.50 44.82
CA GLY A 350 -44.10 -76.14 46.03
C GLY A 350 -43.33 -77.40 46.41
N THR A 351 -43.47 -77.84 47.66
CA THR A 351 -42.77 -79.02 48.19
C THR A 351 -43.63 -80.28 48.19
N ALA A 352 -44.84 -80.25 47.63
CA ALA A 352 -45.73 -81.40 47.67
C ALA A 352 -45.30 -82.49 46.68
N VAL A 353 -45.30 -83.75 47.12
CA VAL A 353 -44.94 -84.91 46.30
C VAL A 353 -46.05 -85.97 46.32
N LEU A 354 -46.17 -86.71 45.23
CA LEU A 354 -47.05 -87.87 45.14
C LEU A 354 -46.52 -88.99 46.03
N ASP A 355 -47.38 -89.61 46.83
CA ASP A 355 -47.07 -90.87 47.50
C ASP A 355 -47.24 -92.09 46.57
N ASP A 356 -46.88 -93.28 47.04
CA ASP A 356 -47.01 -94.56 46.30
C ASP A 356 -48.46 -94.90 45.91
N CYS A 357 -49.44 -94.21 46.47
CA CYS A 357 -50.87 -94.36 46.18
C CYS A 357 -51.40 -93.30 45.22
N GLY A 358 -50.55 -92.37 44.77
CA GLY A 358 -50.93 -91.28 43.86
C GLY A 358 -51.59 -90.08 44.55
N VAL A 359 -51.55 -89.99 45.88
CA VAL A 359 -52.10 -88.86 46.64
C VAL A 359 -51.02 -87.81 46.86
N CYS A 360 -51.36 -86.54 46.62
CA CYS A 360 -50.45 -85.42 46.82
C CYS A 360 -50.37 -85.02 48.30
N ASN A 361 -49.17 -85.02 48.88
CA ASN A 361 -48.93 -84.64 50.28
C ASN A 361 -47.75 -83.66 50.40
N GLN A 362 -47.79 -82.78 51.41
CA GLN A 362 -46.71 -81.83 51.68
C GLN A 362 -45.45 -82.54 52.22
N ALA A 363 -44.30 -82.37 51.58
CA ALA A 363 -43.04 -82.93 52.08
C ALA A 363 -42.54 -82.11 53.28
N TYR A 364 -42.57 -82.71 54.47
CA TYR A 364 -41.93 -82.17 55.66
C TYR A 364 -40.51 -82.74 55.75
N ILE A 365 -39.50 -81.89 55.53
CA ILE A 365 -38.10 -82.27 55.79
C ILE A 365 -37.92 -82.33 57.30
N TYR A 366 -37.87 -83.54 57.86
CA TYR A 366 -37.37 -83.73 59.22
C TYR A 366 -35.84 -83.76 59.15
N ASN A 367 -35.19 -82.66 59.55
CA ASN A 367 -33.75 -82.68 59.85
C ASN A 367 -33.54 -83.53 61.10
N PHE A 368 -32.94 -84.71 60.91
CA PHE A 368 -32.46 -85.57 62.00
C PHE A 368 -30.96 -85.40 62.20
#